data_AF-A0A7C0VSD2-F1
#
_entry.id   AF-A0A7C0VSD2-F1
#
_cell.length_a   1.000
_cell.length_b   1.000
_cell.length_c   1.000
_cell.angle_alpha   90.00
_cell.angle_beta   90.00
_cell.angle_gamma   90.00
#
_symmetry.space_group_name_H-M   'P 1'
#
loop_
_entity.id
_entity.type
_entity.pdbx_description
1 polymer ?
#
loop_
_entity_poly.entity_id
_entity_poly.type
_entity_poly.pdbx_seq_one_letter_code
_entity_poly.pdbx_strand_id
1 'polypeptide(L)'
;MGQVMPLSGRSFEVFVHITSFPTPYGVGDLGPTAYHLIEILKELGFRHWQILPLHSTSDDKGNSPYSSPSTLQEIIYRYLLLSRLGKALGLLR
;
A
#
# COMPACT_ATOMS: atom_id res chain seq x y z
N MET A 1 13.90 -0.09 41.50
CA MET A 1 13.12 0.50 40.39
C MET A 1 13.46 -0.27 39.12
N GLY A 2 12.60 -1.19 38.68
CA GLY A 2 12.80 -1.93 37.44
C GLY A 2 12.54 -1.04 36.23
N GLN A 3 13.52 -0.95 35.33
CA GLN A 3 13.38 -0.24 34.06
C GLN A 3 12.38 -1.02 33.18
N VAL A 4 11.23 -0.41 32.89
CA VAL A 4 10.26 -0.96 31.95
C VAL A 4 10.85 -0.83 30.54
N MET A 5 11.25 -1.94 29.92
CA MET A 5 11.60 -1.94 28.50
C MET A 5 10.34 -1.60 27.69
N PRO A 6 10.35 -0.63 26.76
CA PRO A 6 9.21 -0.40 25.88
C PRO A 6 8.92 -1.69 25.10
N LEU A 7 7.66 -2.09 25.01
CA LEU A 7 7.24 -3.21 24.15
C LEU A 7 7.72 -2.92 22.72
N SER A 8 8.83 -3.55 22.32
CA SER A 8 9.35 -3.45 20.96
C SER A 8 8.37 -4.17 20.04
N GLY A 9 7.55 -3.42 19.30
CA GLY A 9 6.63 -4.02 18.32
C GLY A 9 5.35 -3.26 17.98
N ARG A 10 5.04 -2.11 18.58
CA ARG A 10 3.85 -1.33 18.17
C ARG A 10 4.07 -0.65 16.81
N SER A 11 3.28 -1.02 15.82
CA SER A 11 3.13 -0.33 14.53
C SER A 11 1.67 0.08 14.31
N PHE A 12 1.50 1.18 13.59
CA PHE A 12 0.24 1.55 12.97
C PHE A 12 0.42 1.47 11.46
N GLU A 13 -0.66 1.11 10.77
CA GLU A 13 -0.66 0.84 9.34
C GLU A 13 -1.92 1.45 8.72
N VAL A 14 -1.81 1.86 7.46
CA VAL A 14 -2.96 2.33 6.70
C VAL A 14 -3.36 1.26 5.70
N PHE A 15 -4.65 0.97 5.66
CA PHE A 15 -5.26 0.06 4.71
C PHE A 15 -6.14 0.84 3.74
N VAL A 16 -5.66 1.05 2.52
CA VAL A 16 -6.40 1.71 1.45
C VAL A 16 -5.93 1.18 0.11
N HIS A 17 -6.84 0.74 -0.76
CA HIS A 17 -6.46 0.21 -2.06
C HIS A 17 -6.22 1.35 -3.07
N ILE A 18 -5.33 1.11 -4.03
CA ILE A 18 -4.93 2.11 -5.04
C ILE A 18 -6.15 2.60 -5.85
N THR A 19 -7.07 1.69 -6.18
CA THR A 19 -8.29 2.04 -6.94
C THR A 19 -9.22 3.01 -6.21
N SER A 20 -9.05 3.16 -4.88
CA SER A 20 -9.84 4.10 -4.07
C SER A 20 -9.32 5.53 -4.13
N PHE A 21 -8.17 5.78 -4.77
CA PHE A 21 -7.66 7.14 -4.88
C PHE A 21 -8.48 7.98 -5.86
N PRO A 22 -8.77 9.24 -5.51
CA PRO A 22 -9.40 10.16 -6.43
C PRO A 22 -8.47 10.46 -7.60
N THR A 23 -8.96 10.20 -8.82
CA THR A 23 -8.31 10.54 -10.08
C THR A 23 -9.38 11.04 -11.06
N PRO A 24 -8.99 11.84 -12.08
CA PRO A 24 -9.92 12.28 -13.12
C PRO A 24 -10.36 11.14 -14.07
N TYR A 25 -9.78 9.94 -13.93
CA TYR A 25 -10.00 8.81 -14.84
C TYR A 25 -10.99 7.77 -14.31
N GLY A 26 -11.65 8.05 -13.18
CA GLY A 26 -12.70 7.18 -12.62
C GLY A 26 -12.20 5.97 -11.81
N VAL A 27 -10.91 5.65 -11.87
CA VAL A 27 -10.26 4.63 -11.04
C VAL A 27 -8.89 5.14 -10.57
N GLY A 28 -8.59 4.90 -9.28
CA GLY A 28 -7.33 5.31 -8.71
C GLY A 28 -6.11 4.59 -9.31
N ASP A 29 -4.97 5.26 -9.32
CA ASP A 29 -3.72 4.80 -9.91
C ASP A 29 -2.51 5.07 -8.99
N LEU A 30 -1.33 4.60 -9.40
CA LEU A 30 -0.06 4.92 -8.75
C LEU A 30 0.50 6.28 -9.19
N GLY A 31 -0.37 7.27 -9.40
CA GLY A 31 -0.04 8.64 -9.76
C GLY A 31 0.06 9.58 -8.55
N PRO A 32 -0.01 10.91 -8.76
CA PRO A 32 0.31 11.92 -7.74
C PRO A 32 -0.40 11.76 -6.39
N THR A 33 -1.65 11.31 -6.39
CA THR A 33 -2.42 11.07 -5.16
C THR A 33 -1.81 9.97 -4.30
N ALA A 34 -1.32 8.89 -4.91
CA ALA A 34 -0.63 7.80 -4.21
C ALA A 34 0.69 8.28 -3.59
N TYR A 35 1.44 9.11 -4.33
CA TYR A 35 2.67 9.73 -3.82
C TYR A 35 2.40 10.68 -2.65
N HIS A 36 1.33 11.47 -2.74
CA HIS A 36 0.94 12.37 -1.66
C HIS A 36 0.60 11.60 -0.39
N LEU A 37 -0.13 10.47 -0.50
CA LEU A 37 -0.37 9.59 0.63
C LEU A 37 0.95 9.08 1.24
N ILE A 38 1.90 8.64 0.42
CA ILE A 38 3.20 8.13 0.90
C ILE A 38 3.94 9.20 1.72
N GLU A 39 3.96 10.46 1.27
CA GLU A 39 4.58 11.55 2.04
C GLU A 39 3.82 11.83 3.34
N ILE A 40 2.48 11.85 3.33
CA ILE A 40 1.68 11.96 4.57
C ILE A 40 2.01 10.84 5.54
N LEU A 41 2.03 9.59 5.08
CA LEU A 41 2.30 8.43 5.94
C LEU A 41 3.71 8.49 6.54
N LYS A 42 4.68 8.94 5.75
CA LYS A 42 6.07 9.14 6.18
C LYS A 42 6.18 10.27 7.22
N GLU A 43 5.52 11.41 7.00
CA GLU A 43 5.47 12.54 7.93
C GLU A 43 4.82 12.13 9.27
N LEU A 44 3.76 11.33 9.22
CA LEU A 44 3.05 10.81 10.39
C LEU A 44 3.73 9.61 11.07
N GLY A 45 4.85 9.11 10.53
CA GLY A 45 5.61 8.00 11.10
C GLY A 45 4.97 6.61 10.93
N PHE A 46 4.00 6.47 10.04
CA PHE A 46 3.50 5.15 9.62
C PHE A 46 4.62 4.40 8.91
N ARG A 47 4.65 3.07 9.04
CA ARG A 47 5.71 2.23 8.45
C ARG A 47 5.21 1.35 7.32
N HIS A 48 3.91 1.10 7.30
CA HIS A 48 3.29 0.15 6.37
C HIS A 48 2.04 0.75 5.75
N TRP A 49 1.94 0.57 4.44
CA TRP A 49 0.72 0.76 3.67
C TRP A 49 0.31 -0.60 3.11
N GLN A 50 -0.88 -1.05 3.51
CA GLN A 50 -1.45 -2.34 3.11
C GLN A 50 -2.52 -2.10 2.02
N ILE A 51 -2.45 -2.92 0.98
CA ILE A 51 -3.36 -2.91 -0.18
C ILE A 51 -3.97 -4.30 -0.40
N LEU A 52 -5.11 -4.33 -1.08
CA LEU A 52 -5.67 -5.53 -1.70
C LEU A 52 -4.74 -6.04 -2.83
N PRO A 53 -4.96 -7.25 -3.36
CA PRO A 53 -4.09 -7.83 -4.38
C PRO A 53 -4.12 -7.04 -5.68
N LEU A 54 -2.94 -6.82 -6.24
CA LEU A 54 -2.78 -6.22 -7.56
C LEU A 54 -2.77 -7.32 -8.61
N HIS A 55 -3.96 -7.63 -9.09
CA HIS A 55 -4.14 -8.52 -10.22
C HIS A 55 -5.15 -7.91 -11.20
N SER A 56 -5.12 -8.35 -12.45
CA SER A 56 -6.17 -8.02 -13.41
C SER A 56 -7.52 -8.49 -12.87
N THR A 57 -8.48 -7.58 -12.75
CA THR A 57 -9.86 -7.92 -12.45
C THR A 57 -10.66 -8.06 -13.74
N SER A 58 -11.81 -8.73 -13.67
CA SER A 58 -12.71 -8.88 -14.81
C SER A 58 -14.16 -8.59 -14.40
N ASP A 59 -14.92 -8.04 -15.34
CA ASP A 59 -16.31 -7.66 -15.10
C ASP A 59 -17.21 -8.88 -14.79
N ASP A 60 -16.93 -10.03 -15.41
CA ASP A 60 -17.65 -11.29 -15.14
C ASP A 60 -17.45 -11.83 -13.72
N LYS A 61 -16.44 -11.32 -13.00
CA LYS A 61 -16.14 -11.61 -11.59
C LYS A 61 -16.41 -10.42 -10.66
N GLY A 62 -17.17 -9.43 -11.13
CA GLY A 62 -17.55 -8.26 -10.32
C GLY A 62 -16.38 -7.37 -9.91
N ASN A 63 -15.31 -7.36 -10.72
CA ASN A 63 -14.09 -6.60 -10.45
C ASN A 63 -13.41 -6.90 -9.09
N SER A 64 -13.64 -8.10 -8.55
CA SER A 64 -13.05 -8.51 -7.27
C SER A 64 -11.53 -8.69 -7.38
N PRO A 65 -10.72 -8.01 -6.54
CA PRO A 65 -9.27 -8.19 -6.46
C PRO A 65 -8.87 -9.49 -5.74
N TYR A 66 -9.77 -10.45 -5.61
CA TYR A 66 -9.49 -11.83 -5.18
C TYR A 66 -9.88 -12.89 -6.20
N SER A 67 -10.44 -12.50 -7.35
CA SER A 67 -11.09 -13.41 -8.29
C SER A 67 -10.37 -13.48 -9.65
N SER A 68 -9.05 -13.28 -9.67
CA SER A 68 -8.23 -13.42 -10.89
C SER A 68 -8.22 -14.88 -11.41
N PRO A 69 -8.33 -15.09 -12.73
CA PRO A 69 -8.19 -16.42 -13.35
C PRO A 69 -6.74 -16.90 -13.46
N SER A 70 -5.74 -16.06 -13.15
CA SER A 70 -4.31 -16.41 -13.27
C SER A 70 -3.62 -16.43 -11.91
N THR A 71 -3.07 -17.59 -11.55
CA THR A 71 -2.30 -17.86 -10.33
C THR A 71 -0.82 -17.46 -10.44
N LEU A 72 -0.30 -17.24 -11.66
CA LEU A 72 1.12 -16.92 -11.91
C LEU A 72 1.48 -15.42 -11.74
N GLN A 73 0.50 -14.56 -11.45
CA GLN A 73 0.76 -13.19 -11.01
C GLN A 73 0.87 -13.15 -9.47
N GLU A 74 1.77 -13.97 -8.93
CA GLU A 74 2.06 -13.95 -7.50
C GLU A 74 2.67 -12.60 -7.08
N ILE A 75 1.92 -11.90 -6.21
CA ILE A 75 2.40 -11.25 -4.99
C ILE A 75 3.11 -9.90 -5.16
N ILE A 76 2.36 -8.82 -4.91
CA ILE A 76 2.79 -7.87 -3.88
C ILE A 76 1.82 -7.99 -2.71
N TYR A 77 1.96 -9.09 -1.95
CA TYR A 77 1.38 -9.13 -0.62
C TYR A 77 2.40 -8.65 0.40
N ARG A 78 1.93 -7.70 1.19
CA ARG A 78 1.90 -7.73 2.65
C ARG A 78 2.46 -6.45 3.25
N TYR A 79 3.57 -5.92 2.75
CA TYR A 79 4.17 -4.71 3.30
C TYR A 79 4.96 -3.95 2.24
N LEU A 80 4.34 -2.96 1.61
CA LEU A 80 5.12 -1.92 0.94
C LEU A 80 5.73 -1.04 2.02
N LEU A 81 6.94 -1.40 2.43
CA LEU A 81 7.75 -0.57 3.31
C LEU A 81 7.91 0.78 2.60
N LEU A 82 7.46 1.89 3.21
CA LEU A 82 7.53 3.22 2.60
C LEU A 82 8.96 3.57 2.15
N SER A 83 9.97 3.06 2.85
CA SER A 83 11.38 3.22 2.46
C SER A 83 11.78 2.40 1.22
N ARG A 84 11.12 1.27 0.94
CA ARG A 84 11.31 0.52 -0.32
C ARG A 84 10.61 1.21 -1.49
N LEU A 85 9.42 1.78 -1.27
CA LEU A 85 8.75 2.64 -2.26
C LEU A 85 9.59 3.88 -2.56
N GLY A 86 10.07 4.57 -1.52
CA GLY A 86 10.90 5.75 -1.69
C GLY A 86 12.18 5.46 -2.47
N LYS A 87 12.82 4.30 -2.27
CA LYS A 87 13.99 3.88 -3.07
C LYS A 87 13.62 3.47 -4.50
N ALA A 88 12.56 2.69 -4.69
CA ALA A 88 12.12 2.24 -6.02
C ALA A 88 11.62 3.40 -6.90
N LEU A 89 11.08 4.45 -6.27
CA LEU A 89 10.51 5.62 -6.93
C LEU A 89 11.46 6.83 -6.94
N GLY A 90 12.70 6.69 -6.48
CA GLY A 90 13.72 7.75 -6.52
C GLY A 90 13.52 8.92 -5.54
N LEU A 91 12.71 8.73 -4.50
CA LEU A 91 12.31 9.75 -3.51
C LEU A 91 13.18 9.77 -2.24
N LEU A 92 14.08 8.80 -2.05
CA LEU A 92 15.04 8.78 -0.94
C LEU A 92 16.47 8.86 -1.48
N ARG A 93 17.15 9.99 -1.22
CA ARG A 93 18.61 10.10 -1.29
C ARG A 93 19.25 9.51 -0.03
#